data_AF-A0A963WS73-F1
#
_entry.id   AF-A0A963WS73-F1
#
_cell.length_a   1.000
_cell.length_b   1.000
_cell.length_c   1.000
_cell.angle_alpha   90.00
_cell.angle_beta   90.00
_cell.angle_gamma   90.00
#
_symmetry.space_group_name_H-M   'P 1'
#
loop_
_entity.id
_entity.type
_entity.pdbx_description
1 polymer ?
#
loop_
_entity_poly.entity_id
_entity_poly.type
_entity_poly.pdbx_seq_one_letter_code
_entity_poly.pdbx_strand_id
1 'polypeptide(L)'
;EFFFQIHDPTTTDRQGGDRGSQYRSAIFFTSDEQLAEAQRTIADVEASGLWPGKVVTELAPAGDFWEAEEVHQDYLERYPNGYTCHFPRKDWVLPRAAA
;
A
#
# COMPACT_ATOMS: atom_id res chain seq x y z
N GLU A 1 0.14 0.78 -8.80
CA GLU A 1 -1.35 0.85 -8.84
C GLU A 1 -2.03 -0.07 -7.82
N PHE A 2 -1.98 -1.41 -7.98
CA PHE A 2 -2.76 -2.34 -7.13
C PHE A 2 -2.56 -2.16 -5.61
N PHE A 3 -1.34 -1.83 -5.17
CA PHE A 3 -1.04 -1.45 -3.78
C PHE A 3 -2.03 -0.41 -3.24
N PHE A 4 -2.23 0.71 -3.94
CA PHE A 4 -3.17 1.77 -3.54
C PHE A 4 -4.64 1.36 -3.65
N GLN A 5 -4.96 0.30 -4.39
CA GLN A 5 -6.33 -0.22 -4.52
C GLN A 5 -6.76 -1.08 -3.33
N ILE A 6 -5.81 -1.74 -2.65
CA ILE A 6 -6.11 -2.77 -1.63
C ILE A 6 -5.96 -2.33 -0.17
N HIS A 7 -5.43 -1.13 0.08
CA HIS A 7 -5.33 -0.54 1.42
C HIS A 7 -5.65 0.96 1.34
N ASP A 8 -6.13 1.56 2.43
CA ASP A 8 -6.30 3.02 2.52
C ASP A 8 -4.93 3.71 2.73
N PRO A 9 -4.41 4.49 1.77
CA PRO A 9 -3.13 5.17 1.87
C PRO A 9 -3.22 6.54 2.55
N THR A 10 -4.37 6.90 3.12
CA THR A 10 -4.65 8.24 3.68
C THR A 10 -4.68 8.26 5.21
N THR A 11 -4.55 7.09 5.84
CA THR A 11 -4.55 6.94 7.30
C THR A 11 -3.14 6.74 7.85
N THR A 12 -2.70 7.69 8.68
CA THR A 12 -1.41 7.59 9.40
C THR A 12 -1.47 6.49 10.46
N ASP A 13 -0.47 5.61 10.48
CA ASP A 13 -0.27 4.56 11.50
C ASP A 13 -1.52 3.72 11.79
N ARG A 14 -2.30 3.41 10.76
CA ARG A 14 -3.54 2.64 10.85
C ARG A 14 -3.91 2.03 9.50
N GLN A 15 -4.47 0.83 9.52
CA GLN A 15 -5.20 0.24 8.40
C GLN A 15 -6.45 -0.47 8.92
N GLY A 16 -7.64 -0.01 8.53
CA GLY A 16 -8.90 -0.58 9.03
C GLY A 16 -8.98 -0.59 10.57
N GLY A 17 -9.15 -1.77 11.15
CA GLY A 17 -9.19 -1.98 12.60
C GLY A 17 -7.82 -1.95 13.29
N ASP A 18 -6.74 -2.10 12.52
CA ASP A 18 -5.37 -2.26 13.02
C ASP A 18 -4.70 -0.90 13.23
N ARG A 19 -4.16 -0.64 14.44
CA ARG A 19 -3.62 0.67 14.85
C ARG A 19 -2.21 0.58 15.41
N GLY A 20 -1.36 1.50 14.98
CA GLY A 20 0.05 1.59 15.33
C GLY A 20 0.96 1.70 14.10
N SER A 21 2.19 2.15 14.31
CA SER A 21 3.17 2.42 13.25
C SER A 21 3.57 1.19 12.43
N GLN A 22 3.32 -0.01 12.95
CA GLN A 22 3.48 -1.28 12.23
C GLN A 22 2.46 -1.47 11.09
N TYR A 23 1.38 -0.67 11.06
CA TYR A 23 0.32 -0.73 10.03
C TYR A 23 0.31 0.50 9.11
N ARG A 24 1.40 1.27 9.07
CA ARG A 24 1.53 2.44 8.20
C ARG A 24 1.64 2.03 6.73
N SER A 25 1.17 2.90 5.84
CA SER A 25 1.43 2.78 4.41
C SER A 25 2.87 3.20 4.11
N ALA A 26 3.66 2.35 3.47
CA ALA A 26 5.04 2.64 3.07
C ALA A 26 5.44 1.91 1.79
N ILE A 27 6.32 2.51 1.00
CA ILE A 27 6.99 1.91 -0.16
C ILE A 27 8.49 2.02 0.08
N PHE A 28 9.15 0.86 0.14
CA PHE A 28 10.60 0.74 0.26
C PHE A 28 11.23 0.53 -1.11
N PHE A 29 11.88 1.56 -1.66
CA PHE A 29 12.44 1.52 -3.02
C PHE A 29 13.88 0.98 -3.02
N THR A 30 14.25 0.22 -4.06
CA THR A 30 15.60 -0.34 -4.23
C THR A 30 16.42 0.36 -5.32
N SER A 31 15.82 1.30 -6.06
CA SER A 31 16.48 2.10 -7.08
C SER A 31 15.83 3.47 -7.24
N ASP A 32 16.54 4.41 -7.86
CA ASP A 32 16.02 5.73 -8.18
C ASP A 32 14.84 5.65 -9.17
N GLU A 33 14.84 4.65 -10.05
CA GLU A 33 13.74 4.39 -10.98
C GLU A 33 12.46 4.01 -10.23
N GLN A 34 12.56 3.16 -9.20
CA GLN A 34 11.43 2.82 -8.34
C GLN A 34 10.96 4.02 -7.50
N LEU A 35 11.89 4.85 -7.01
CA LEU A 35 11.55 6.08 -6.31
C LEU A 35 10.73 7.03 -7.21
N ALA A 36 11.21 7.26 -8.45
CA ALA A 36 10.52 8.09 -9.42
C ALA A 36 9.15 7.53 -9.79
N GLU A 37 9.03 6.20 -9.94
CA GLU A 37 7.76 5.51 -10.19
C GLU A 37 6.77 5.69 -9.05
N ALA A 38 7.21 5.51 -7.80
CA ALA A 38 6.38 5.64 -6.62
C ALA A 38 5.90 7.09 -6.44
N GLN A 39 6.78 8.07 -6.66
CA GLN A 39 6.43 9.49 -6.64
C GLN A 39 5.41 9.84 -7.72
N ARG A 40 5.60 9.35 -8.95
CA ARG A 40 4.65 9.57 -10.04
C ARG A 40 3.29 8.96 -9.72
N THR A 41 3.28 7.71 -9.26
CA THR A 41 2.03 7.02 -8.90
C THR A 41 1.28 7.73 -7.78
N ILE A 42 2.00 8.22 -6.75
CA ILE A 42 1.38 9.01 -5.67
C ILE A 42 0.78 10.30 -6.23
N ALA A 43 1.50 11.00 -7.11
CA ALA A 43 1.00 12.22 -7.75
C ALA A 43 -0.27 11.95 -8.57
N ASP A 44 -0.31 10.84 -9.33
CA ASP A 44 -1.49 10.43 -10.10
C ASP A 44 -2.66 10.08 -9.18
N VAL A 45 -2.41 9.36 -8.08
CA VAL A 45 -3.42 9.03 -7.05
C VAL A 45 -4.00 10.31 -6.43
N GLU A 46 -3.16 11.24 -6.02
CA GLU A 46 -3.60 12.52 -5.44
C GLU A 46 -4.35 13.39 -6.46
N ALA A 47 -3.84 13.48 -7.70
CA ALA A 47 -4.47 14.26 -8.77
C ALA A 47 -5.82 13.70 -9.20
N SER A 48 -6.03 12.38 -9.09
CA SER A 48 -7.30 11.73 -9.46
C SER A 48 -8.47 12.15 -8.57
N GLY A 49 -8.22 12.50 -7.31
CA GLY A 49 -9.27 12.76 -6.32
C GLY A 49 -10.15 11.55 -5.96
N LEU A 50 -9.76 10.33 -6.36
CA LEU A 50 -10.55 9.10 -6.13
C LEU A 50 -10.36 8.52 -4.72
N TRP A 51 -9.26 8.85 -4.05
CA TRP A 51 -8.96 8.42 -2.69
C TRP A 51 -9.52 9.39 -1.66
N PRO A 52 -9.81 8.93 -0.42
CA PRO A 52 -10.60 9.69 0.54
C PRO A 52 -9.85 10.86 1.20
N GLY A 53 -8.62 11.15 0.79
CA GLY A 53 -7.77 12.18 1.39
C GLY A 53 -6.37 12.21 0.80
N LYS A 54 -5.51 13.01 1.43
CA LYS A 54 -4.09 13.13 1.07
C LYS A 54 -3.37 11.79 1.29
N VAL A 55 -2.49 11.42 0.39
CA VAL A 55 -1.65 10.23 0.56
C VAL A 55 -0.61 10.48 1.65
N VAL A 56 -0.54 9.58 2.62
CA VAL A 56 0.45 9.60 3.72
C VAL A 56 1.48 8.47 3.60
N THR A 57 1.49 7.76 2.46
CA THR A 57 2.46 6.69 2.17
C THR A 57 3.89 7.21 2.27
N GLU A 58 4.68 6.58 3.13
CA GLU A 58 6.11 6.86 3.28
C GLU A 58 6.89 6.33 2.06
N LEU A 59 7.83 7.11 1.55
CA LEU A 59 8.84 6.65 0.58
C LEU A 59 10.20 6.62 1.29
N ALA A 60 10.78 5.43 1.44
CA ALA A 60 12.06 5.24 2.09
C ALA A 60 12.96 4.27 1.30
N PRO A 61 14.28 4.45 1.33
CA PRO A 61 15.18 3.46 0.72
C PRO A 61 15.02 2.12 1.45
N ALA A 62 15.02 1.02 0.70
CA ALA A 62 15.00 -0.32 1.28
C ALA A 62 16.24 -0.53 2.17
N GLY A 63 16.02 -0.93 3.41
CA GLY A 63 17.05 -1.33 4.37
C GLY A 63 16.98 -2.83 4.65
N ASP A 64 17.35 -3.22 5.87
CA ASP A 64 17.22 -4.61 6.33
C ASP A 64 15.76 -5.07 6.32
N PHE A 65 15.52 -6.28 5.82
CA PHE A 65 14.23 -6.94 5.87
C PHE A 65 14.30 -8.11 6.85
N TRP A 66 13.63 -7.99 7.98
CA TRP A 66 13.57 -9.02 9.01
C TRP A 66 12.38 -9.94 8.70
N GLU A 67 12.67 -11.13 8.19
CA GLU A 67 11.66 -12.12 7.87
C GLU A 67 10.82 -12.47 9.10
N ALA A 68 9.49 -12.44 8.93
CA ALA A 68 8.56 -12.82 9.99
C ALA A 68 8.58 -14.33 10.23
N GLU A 69 8.17 -14.76 11.41
CA GLU A 69 8.10 -16.17 11.78
C GLU A 69 7.22 -16.99 10.80
N GLU A 70 7.56 -18.27 10.62
CA GLU A 70 6.88 -19.21 9.71
C GLU A 70 5.35 -19.21 9.84
N VAL A 71 4.83 -19.01 11.07
CA VAL A 71 3.39 -18.97 11.34
C VAL A 71 2.66 -17.82 10.63
N HIS A 72 3.39 -16.80 10.17
CA HIS A 72 2.86 -15.65 9.44
C HIS A 72 2.93 -15.80 7.91
N GLN A 73 3.82 -16.66 7.40
CA GLN A 73 4.01 -16.88 5.96
C GLN A 73 2.82 -17.64 5.37
N ASP A 74 2.33 -17.22 4.20
CA ASP A 74 1.18 -17.83 3.50
C ASP A 74 -0.06 -18.03 4.39
N TYR A 75 -0.25 -17.16 5.39
CA TYR A 75 -1.28 -17.33 6.42
C TYR A 75 -2.69 -17.47 5.82
N LEU A 76 -3.04 -16.63 4.84
CA LEU A 76 -4.36 -16.67 4.19
C LEU A 76 -4.50 -17.79 3.15
N GLU A 77 -3.39 -18.39 2.68
CA GLU A 77 -3.48 -19.62 1.89
C GLU A 77 -3.82 -20.82 2.80
N ARG A 78 -3.16 -20.90 3.96
CA ARG A 78 -3.38 -21.94 4.97
C ARG A 78 -4.73 -21.79 5.68
N TYR A 79 -5.16 -20.55 5.91
CA TYR A 79 -6.43 -20.20 6.54
C TYR A 79 -7.22 -19.21 5.67
N PRO A 80 -7.93 -19.68 4.62
CA PRO A 80 -8.65 -18.81 3.68
C PRO A 80 -9.73 -17.92 4.30
N ASN A 81 -10.25 -18.29 5.48
CA ASN A 81 -11.22 -17.51 6.24
C ASN A 81 -10.57 -16.73 7.41
N GLY A 82 -9.24 -16.59 7.40
CA GLY A 82 -8.48 -15.84 8.38
C GLY A 82 -8.77 -14.34 8.31
N TYR A 83 -8.29 -13.61 9.32
CA TYR A 83 -8.49 -12.17 9.39
C TYR A 83 -7.80 -11.43 8.23
N THR A 84 -8.54 -10.53 7.57
CA THR A 84 -7.99 -9.53 6.65
C THR A 84 -8.92 -8.32 6.58
N CYS A 85 -8.34 -7.13 6.49
CA CYS A 85 -9.04 -5.88 6.19
C CYS A 85 -8.73 -5.35 4.77
N HIS A 86 -7.93 -6.09 3.99
CA HIS A 86 -7.51 -5.71 2.64
C HIS A 86 -8.47 -6.26 1.59
N PHE A 87 -8.92 -5.40 0.69
CA PHE A 87 -9.74 -5.77 -0.45
C PHE A 87 -9.60 -4.72 -1.57
N PRO A 88 -9.72 -5.12 -2.85
CA PRO A 88 -9.66 -4.17 -3.95
C PRO A 88 -10.90 -3.26 -3.94
N ARG A 89 -10.68 -1.95 -3.83
CA ARG A 89 -11.75 -0.95 -4.04
C ARG A 89 -11.93 -0.75 -5.54
N LYS A 90 -13.14 -0.98 -6.04
CA LYS A 90 -13.46 -0.84 -7.47
C LYS A 90 -13.23 0.59 -8.00
N ASP A 91 -13.39 1.59 -7.13
CA ASP A 91 -13.34 3.02 -7.49
C ASP A 91 -11.93 3.63 -7.26
N TRP A 92 -10.98 2.85 -6.73
CA TRP A 92 -9.60 3.28 -6.48
C TRP A 92 -8.67 2.78 -7.59
N VAL A 93 -8.97 3.22 -8.81
CA VAL A 93 -8.28 2.80 -10.03
C VAL A 93 -7.95 4.04 -10.86
N LEU A 94 -6.67 4.23 -11.17
CA LEU A 94 -6.25 5.30 -12.06
C LEU A 94 -6.78 5.05 -13.48
N PRO A 95 -7.23 6.08 -14.21
CA PRO A 95 -7.52 5.93 -15.63
C PRO A 95 -6.27 5.41 -16.34
N ARG A 96 -6.42 4.39 -17.19
CA ARG A 96 -5.32 3.98 -18.06
C ARG A 96 -4.91 5.19 -18.91
N ALA A 97 -3.64 5.58 -18.83
CA ALA A 97 -3.09 6.54 -19.76
C ALA A 97 -3.33 6.02 -21.18
N ALA A 98 -3.84 6.89 -22.07
CA ALA A 98 -3.95 6.54 -23.49
C ALA A 98 -2.54 6.17 -24.00
N ALA A 99 -2.39 4.94 -24.45
CA ALA A 99 -1.17 4.45 -25.10
C ALA A 99 -0.91 5.19 -26.41
#